data_AF-A0A3P3WAW9-F1
#
_entry.id   AF-A0A3P3WAW9-F1
#
_cell.length_a   1.000
_cell.length_b   1.000
_cell.length_c   1.000
_cell.angle_alpha   90.00
_cell.angle_beta   90.00
_cell.angle_gamma   90.00
#
_symmetry.space_group_name_H-M   'P 1'
#
loop_
_entity.id
_entity.type
_entity.pdbx_description
1 polymer ?
#
loop_
_entity_poly.entity_id
_entity_poly.type
_entity_poly.pdbx_seq_one_letter_code
_entity_poly.pdbx_strand_id
1 'polypeptide(L)'
;MFEYENLNGTFDGHFQLDSENIKMNNRIFELSTISALKIEILNYKGQRTNNTKSGPSFYQGISNRISFESENEPIKIQFLLLSQEHIDDFYEIIVSIIAKEKINYTRNLINLIPEKHRKSQEFRNFILKLIMEKKLECTEGLLIHGYSSDEEARQLRAKYCY
;
A
#
# COMPACT_ATOMS: atom_id res chain seq x y z
N MET A 1 23.16 -24.44 -10.05
CA MET A 1 23.59 -23.13 -9.53
C MET A 1 22.37 -22.23 -9.59
N PHE A 2 21.95 -21.61 -8.48
CA PHE A 2 20.86 -20.65 -8.48
C PHE A 2 21.45 -19.26 -8.70
N GLU A 3 20.89 -18.49 -9.61
CA GLU A 3 21.33 -17.12 -9.90
C GLU A 3 20.35 -16.12 -9.32
N TYR A 4 20.89 -15.11 -8.64
CA TYR A 4 20.13 -13.96 -8.14
C TYR A 4 20.43 -12.74 -9.01
N GLU A 5 19.52 -11.76 -9.03
CA GLU A 5 19.79 -10.46 -9.67
C GLU A 5 21.02 -9.77 -9.05
N ASN A 6 21.77 -9.05 -9.89
CA ASN A 6 22.92 -8.26 -9.45
C ASN A 6 22.46 -7.05 -8.63
N LEU A 7 23.05 -6.88 -7.45
CA LEU A 7 22.81 -5.71 -6.61
C LEU A 7 23.65 -4.53 -7.13
N ASN A 8 22.98 -3.55 -7.73
CA ASN A 8 23.61 -2.31 -8.21
C ASN A 8 23.35 -1.15 -7.24
N GLY A 9 23.77 -1.29 -5.98
CA GLY A 9 23.57 -0.26 -4.95
C GLY A 9 24.28 -0.54 -3.62
N THR A 10 24.21 0.43 -2.72
CA THR A 10 24.74 0.34 -1.35
C THR A 10 23.62 0.34 -0.33
N PHE A 11 23.81 -0.38 0.77
CA PHE A 11 22.89 -0.34 1.90
C PHE A 11 22.98 1.04 2.59
N ASP A 12 21.83 1.71 2.72
CA ASP A 12 21.72 3.07 3.29
C ASP A 12 20.77 3.09 4.52
N GLY A 13 20.88 2.04 5.34
CA GLY A 13 20.23 1.96 6.65
C GLY A 13 18.83 1.35 6.64
N HIS A 14 18.02 1.74 7.62
CA HIS A 14 16.75 1.09 7.93
C HIS A 14 15.57 2.04 7.78
N PHE A 15 14.49 1.49 7.25
CA PHE A 15 13.18 2.11 7.14
C PHE A 15 12.21 1.39 8.08
N GLN A 16 11.42 2.16 8.81
CA GLN A 16 10.33 1.65 9.63
C GLN A 16 9.07 2.48 9.37
N LEU A 17 7.96 1.78 9.17
CA LEU A 17 6.64 2.37 9.08
C LEU A 17 5.83 1.88 10.29
N ASP A 18 5.29 2.82 11.06
CA ASP A 18 4.32 2.53 12.13
C ASP A 18 3.01 3.30 11.89
N SER A 19 2.07 3.22 12.83
CA SER A 19 0.74 3.82 12.66
C SER A 19 0.73 5.35 12.65
N GLU A 20 1.81 6.00 13.11
CA GLU A 20 1.89 7.46 13.23
C GLU A 20 3.01 8.06 12.39
N ASN A 21 4.09 7.31 12.15
CA ASN A 21 5.33 7.84 11.59
C ASN A 21 5.96 6.93 10.54
N ILE A 22 6.71 7.59 9.65
CA ILE A 22 7.77 6.97 8.87
C ILE A 22 9.10 7.35 9.53
N LYS A 23 9.92 6.36 9.89
CA LYS A 23 11.24 6.55 10.48
C LYS A 23 12.31 6.05 9.52
N MET A 24 13.32 6.87 9.32
CA MET A 24 14.45 6.56 8.44
C MET A 24 15.73 7.05 9.08
N ASN A 25 16.60 6.12 9.48
CA ASN A 25 17.84 6.46 10.18
C ASN A 25 17.56 7.44 11.35
N ASN A 26 17.98 8.71 11.24
CA ASN A 26 17.76 9.74 12.26
C ASN A 26 16.62 10.73 11.93
N ARG A 27 15.84 10.49 10.88
CA ARG A 27 14.70 11.33 10.47
C ARG A 27 13.38 10.65 10.82
N ILE A 28 12.42 11.43 11.30
CA ILE A 28 11.06 11.01 11.63
C ILE A 28 10.11 11.91 10.84
N PHE A 29 9.17 11.30 10.12
CA PHE A 29 8.15 11.99 9.34
C PHE A 29 6.78 11.60 9.89
N GLU A 30 6.04 12.57 10.43
CA GLU A 30 4.68 12.34 10.92
C GLU A 30 3.73 12.14 9.73
N LEU A 31 2.95 11.05 9.74
CA LEU A 31 2.05 10.70 8.63
C LEU A 31 0.99 11.77 8.35
N SER A 32 0.61 12.55 9.37
CA SER A 32 -0.33 13.67 9.28
C SER A 32 0.20 14.84 8.43
N THR A 33 1.53 14.96 8.32
CA THR A 33 2.22 16.08 7.66
C THR A 33 2.70 15.74 6.26
N ILE A 34 2.78 14.46 5.91
CA ILE A 34 3.23 14.04 4.58
C ILE A 34 2.10 14.14 3.56
N SER A 35 2.48 14.28 2.29
CA SER A 35 1.55 14.24 1.17
C SER A 35 2.12 13.43 -0.01
N ALA A 36 1.33 13.27 -1.07
CA ALA A 36 1.74 12.59 -2.29
C ALA A 36 2.35 11.18 -2.09
N LEU A 37 1.88 10.44 -1.08
CA LEU A 37 2.36 9.09 -0.78
C LEU A 37 2.12 8.15 -1.98
N LYS A 38 3.19 7.49 -2.41
CA LYS A 38 3.19 6.44 -3.44
C LYS A 38 4.00 5.26 -2.95
N ILE A 39 3.51 4.07 -3.25
CA ILE A 39 4.11 2.81 -2.85
C ILE A 39 4.11 1.90 -4.08
N GLU A 40 5.27 1.32 -4.37
CA GLU A 40 5.46 0.37 -5.45
C GLU A 40 6.12 -0.88 -4.88
N ILE A 41 5.34 -1.95 -4.72
CA ILE A 41 5.83 -3.26 -4.27
C ILE A 41 5.93 -4.16 -5.50
N LEU A 42 7.15 -4.54 -5.88
CA LEU A 42 7.42 -5.30 -7.10
C LEU A 42 7.84 -6.73 -6.81
N ASN A 43 8.72 -6.92 -5.83
CA ASN A 43 9.25 -8.24 -5.52
C ASN A 43 9.76 -8.38 -4.09
N TYR A 44 9.94 -9.63 -3.66
CA TYR A 44 10.64 -9.97 -2.42
C TYR A 44 11.78 -10.95 -2.71
N LYS A 45 12.70 -11.07 -1.75
CA LYS A 45 13.88 -11.93 -1.87
C LYS A 45 13.48 -13.39 -2.06
N GLY A 46 14.05 -14.04 -3.07
CA GLY A 46 13.77 -15.45 -3.36
C GLY A 46 12.46 -15.68 -4.11
N GLN A 47 11.76 -14.63 -4.54
CA GLN A 47 10.66 -14.76 -5.48
C GLN A 47 11.21 -15.17 -6.85
N ARG A 48 10.59 -16.18 -7.49
CA ARG A 48 10.97 -16.61 -8.83
C ARG A 48 10.77 -15.48 -9.84
N THR A 49 11.75 -15.28 -10.71
CA THR A 49 11.59 -14.40 -11.87
C THR A 49 10.92 -15.14 -13.02
N ASN A 50 10.42 -14.38 -14.00
CA ASN A 50 9.93 -14.95 -15.26
C ASN A 50 11.06 -15.24 -16.26
N ASN A 51 12.33 -15.04 -15.88
CA ASN A 51 13.47 -15.31 -16.75
C ASN A 51 13.83 -16.80 -16.70
N THR A 52 13.54 -17.52 -17.78
CA THR A 52 13.78 -18.96 -17.89
C THR A 52 15.00 -19.32 -18.74
N LYS A 53 15.70 -18.34 -19.32
CA LYS A 53 16.73 -18.57 -20.34
C LYS A 53 17.94 -19.36 -19.85
N SER A 54 18.28 -19.28 -18.56
CA SER A 54 19.50 -19.88 -18.00
C SER A 54 19.26 -20.78 -16.77
N GLY A 55 18.01 -21.18 -16.52
CA GLY A 55 17.60 -21.93 -15.32
C GLY A 55 16.84 -21.08 -14.30
N PRO A 56 16.57 -21.61 -13.09
CA PRO A 56 15.81 -20.89 -12.06
C PRO A 56 16.55 -19.63 -11.61
N SER A 57 15.93 -18.47 -11.81
CA SER A 57 16.43 -17.16 -11.39
C SER A 57 15.47 -16.53 -10.38
N PHE A 58 16.02 -15.86 -9.37
CA PHE A 58 15.26 -15.28 -8.26
C PHE A 58 15.56 -13.78 -8.06
N TYR A 59 14.53 -13.02 -7.68
CA TYR A 59 14.69 -11.62 -7.27
C TYR A 59 15.42 -11.52 -5.93
N GLN A 60 16.13 -10.42 -5.71
CA GLN A 60 16.74 -10.06 -4.43
C GLN A 60 15.77 -9.28 -3.54
N GLY A 61 14.65 -8.80 -4.07
CA GLY A 61 13.62 -8.11 -3.29
C GLY A 61 13.88 -6.62 -3.10
N ILE A 62 14.78 -6.01 -3.87
CA ILE A 62 15.24 -4.61 -3.69
C ILE A 62 14.53 -3.60 -4.60
N SER A 63 13.61 -4.05 -5.44
CA SER A 63 12.96 -3.20 -6.44
C SER A 63 11.76 -2.43 -5.89
N ASN A 64 11.48 -2.54 -4.59
CA ASN A 64 10.35 -1.87 -3.95
C ASN A 64 10.67 -0.41 -3.65
N ARG A 65 9.65 0.45 -3.70
CA ARG A 65 9.79 1.89 -3.51
C ARG A 65 8.66 2.47 -2.71
N ILE A 66 9.00 3.47 -1.91
CA ILE A 66 8.05 4.38 -1.27
C ILE A 66 8.52 5.81 -1.51
N SER A 67 7.59 6.70 -1.80
CA SER A 67 7.87 8.12 -1.94
C SER A 67 6.74 8.97 -1.40
N PHE A 68 7.07 10.13 -0.85
CA PHE A 68 6.13 11.09 -0.30
C PHE A 68 6.79 12.48 -0.27
N GLU A 69 5.99 13.52 -0.05
CA GLU A 69 6.48 14.88 0.17
C GLU A 69 6.34 15.23 1.65
N SER A 70 7.39 15.83 2.24
CA SER A 70 7.39 16.37 3.60
C SER A 70 8.09 17.71 3.60
N GLU A 71 7.47 18.76 4.18
CA GLU A 71 8.04 20.12 4.20
C GLU A 71 8.43 20.67 2.80
N ASN A 72 7.71 20.25 1.75
CA ASN A 72 8.00 20.52 0.33
C ASN A 72 9.28 19.85 -0.22
N GLU A 73 9.87 18.91 0.51
CA GLU A 73 10.96 18.06 0.04
C GLU A 73 10.40 16.69 -0.44
N PRO A 74 10.66 16.29 -1.69
CA PRO A 74 10.30 14.96 -2.16
C PRO A 74 11.27 13.92 -1.59
N ILE A 75 10.73 12.98 -0.81
CA ILE A 75 11.47 11.84 -0.27
C ILE A 75 11.16 10.61 -1.12
N LYS A 76 12.20 9.88 -1.55
CA LYS A 76 12.08 8.64 -2.32
C LYS A 76 13.08 7.61 -1.83
N ILE A 77 12.60 6.40 -1.59
CA ILE A 77 13.35 5.34 -0.94
C ILE A 77 13.15 4.05 -1.72
N GLN A 78 14.23 3.29 -1.88
CA GLN A 78 14.18 1.89 -2.27
C GLN A 78 14.38 1.02 -1.03
N PHE A 79 13.61 -0.06 -0.91
CA PHE A 79 13.70 -0.94 0.24
C PHE A 79 13.61 -2.41 -0.13
N LEU A 80 14.20 -3.22 0.75
CA LEU A 80 14.25 -4.67 0.65
C LEU A 80 13.03 -5.30 1.32
N LEU A 81 12.37 -6.24 0.63
CA LEU A 81 11.41 -7.15 1.24
C LEU A 81 11.96 -8.58 1.23
N LEU A 82 11.82 -9.28 2.36
CA LEU A 82 12.45 -10.58 2.56
C LEU A 82 11.53 -11.75 2.23
N SER A 83 10.21 -11.56 2.31
CA SER A 83 9.22 -12.60 2.12
C SER A 83 7.89 -12.02 1.62
N GLN A 84 6.98 -12.92 1.21
CA GLN A 84 5.59 -12.56 0.92
C GLN A 84 4.85 -12.08 2.18
N GLU A 85 5.16 -12.64 3.35
CA GLU A 85 4.58 -12.22 4.64
C GLU A 85 4.87 -10.75 4.93
N HIS A 86 6.09 -10.27 4.66
CA HIS A 86 6.42 -8.85 4.82
C HIS A 86 5.60 -7.94 3.91
N ILE A 87 5.20 -8.40 2.72
CA ILE A 87 4.30 -7.64 1.84
C ILE A 87 2.92 -7.54 2.48
N ASP A 88 2.45 -8.64 3.05
CA ASP A 88 1.11 -8.71 3.63
C ASP A 88 1.03 -7.83 4.88
N ASP A 89 2.00 -7.93 5.78
CA ASP A 89 2.13 -7.07 6.97
C ASP A 89 2.22 -5.59 6.59
N PHE A 90 2.99 -5.28 5.55
CA PHE A 90 3.14 -3.90 5.07
C PHE A 90 1.81 -3.32 4.61
N TYR A 91 1.03 -4.07 3.82
CA TYR A 91 -0.29 -3.59 3.37
C TYR A 91 -1.32 -3.54 4.49
N GLU A 92 -1.26 -4.42 5.49
CA GLU A 92 -2.11 -4.31 6.67
C GLU A 92 -1.87 -3.00 7.43
N ILE A 93 -0.61 -2.61 7.59
CA ILE A 93 -0.24 -1.32 8.20
C ILE A 93 -0.78 -0.16 7.35
N ILE A 94 -0.59 -0.18 6.03
CA ILE A 94 -1.08 0.89 5.14
C ILE A 94 -2.61 0.99 5.17
N VAL A 95 -3.32 -0.14 5.16
CA VAL A 95 -4.78 -0.15 5.31
C VAL A 95 -5.18 0.50 6.62
N SER A 96 -4.52 0.16 7.73
CA SER A 96 -4.83 0.74 9.03
C SER A 96 -4.56 2.25 9.07
N ILE A 97 -3.44 2.71 8.49
CA ILE A 97 -3.09 4.14 8.37
C ILE A 97 -4.17 4.90 7.60
N ILE A 98 -4.60 4.37 6.45
CA ILE A 98 -5.61 5.02 5.60
C ILE A 98 -6.98 5.00 6.28
N ALA A 99 -7.41 3.85 6.81
CA ALA A 99 -8.73 3.68 7.41
C ALA A 99 -8.90 4.51 8.71
N LYS A 100 -7.80 4.73 9.45
CA LYS A 100 -7.75 5.61 10.64
C LYS A 100 -7.43 7.06 10.29
N GLU A 101 -7.34 7.40 9.00
CA GLU A 101 -7.09 8.76 8.51
C GLU A 101 -5.84 9.41 9.11
N LYS A 102 -4.79 8.60 9.31
CA LYS A 102 -3.49 9.07 9.80
C LYS A 102 -2.71 9.85 8.75
N ILE A 103 -3.12 9.72 7.49
CA ILE A 103 -2.67 10.53 6.36
C ILE A 103 -3.87 11.23 5.72
N ASN A 104 -3.66 12.43 5.21
CA ASN A 104 -4.70 13.17 4.51
C ASN A 104 -5.21 12.38 3.30
N TYR A 105 -6.53 12.17 3.24
CA TYR A 105 -7.13 11.40 2.17
C TYR A 105 -6.89 12.05 0.80
N THR A 106 -6.34 11.26 -0.11
CA THR A 106 -6.39 11.53 -1.54
C THR A 106 -6.94 10.29 -2.23
N ARG A 107 -7.63 10.48 -3.36
CA ARG A 107 -8.23 9.38 -4.12
C ARG A 107 -7.21 8.30 -4.51
N ASN A 108 -5.95 8.69 -4.72
CA ASN A 108 -4.87 7.78 -5.07
C ASN A 108 -4.50 6.81 -3.95
N LEU A 109 -4.78 7.12 -2.68
CA LEU A 109 -4.46 6.23 -1.55
C LEU A 109 -5.23 4.91 -1.62
N ILE A 110 -6.48 4.94 -2.08
CA ILE A 110 -7.28 3.73 -2.26
C ILE A 110 -6.63 2.78 -3.27
N ASN A 111 -6.02 3.35 -4.32
CA ASN A 111 -5.34 2.59 -5.36
C ASN A 111 -4.03 1.96 -4.88
N LEU A 112 -3.48 2.41 -3.74
CA LEU A 112 -2.31 1.78 -3.12
C LEU A 112 -2.65 0.43 -2.52
N ILE A 113 -3.91 0.17 -2.15
CA ILE A 113 -4.31 -1.09 -1.52
C ILE A 113 -4.66 -2.13 -2.59
N PRO A 114 -3.92 -3.25 -2.71
CA PRO A 114 -4.28 -4.33 -3.61
C PRO A 114 -5.60 -4.97 -3.18
N GLU A 115 -6.38 -5.49 -4.13
CA GLU A 115 -7.70 -6.08 -3.89
C GLU A 115 -7.71 -7.11 -2.74
N LYS A 116 -6.65 -7.94 -2.65
CA LYS A 116 -6.53 -8.96 -1.60
C LYS A 116 -6.55 -8.39 -0.17
N HIS A 117 -6.13 -7.13 0.02
CA HIS A 117 -6.10 -6.44 1.31
C HIS A 117 -7.32 -5.54 1.57
N ARG A 118 -8.24 -5.41 0.60
CA ARG A 118 -9.45 -4.58 0.73
C ARG A 118 -10.59 -5.27 1.51
N LYS A 119 -10.38 -6.52 1.92
CA LYS A 119 -11.42 -7.34 2.57
C LYS A 119 -11.60 -7.02 4.05
N SER A 120 -10.69 -6.25 4.65
CA SER A 120 -10.81 -5.91 6.07
C SER A 120 -12.05 -5.06 6.32
N GLN A 121 -12.69 -5.28 7.47
CA GLN A 121 -13.86 -4.50 7.86
C GLN A 121 -13.52 -3.02 8.04
N GLU A 122 -12.31 -2.72 8.53
CA GLU A 122 -11.82 -1.34 8.67
C GLU A 122 -11.80 -0.61 7.32
N PHE A 123 -11.22 -1.25 6.30
CA PHE A 123 -11.17 -0.66 4.95
C PHE A 123 -12.58 -0.47 4.38
N ARG A 124 -13.44 -1.48 4.50
CA ARG A 124 -14.83 -1.41 4.03
C ARG A 124 -15.60 -0.26 4.68
N ASN A 125 -15.49 -0.13 6.00
CA ASN A 125 -16.13 0.97 6.74
C ASN A 125 -15.59 2.33 6.29
N PHE A 126 -14.28 2.44 6.07
CA PHE A 126 -13.67 3.66 5.56
C PHE A 126 -14.21 4.04 4.17
N ILE A 127 -14.36 3.09 3.26
CA ILE A 127 -14.95 3.33 1.94
C ILE A 127 -16.40 3.83 2.05
N LEU A 128 -17.21 3.21 2.92
CA LEU A 128 -18.59 3.66 3.15
C LEU A 128 -18.63 5.09 3.71
N LYS A 129 -17.72 5.43 4.64
CA LYS A 129 -17.56 6.79 5.15
C LYS A 129 -17.26 7.77 4.01
N LEU A 130 -16.33 7.45 3.12
CA LEU A 130 -15.99 8.33 1.98
C LEU A 130 -17.16 8.54 1.02
N ILE A 131 -18.01 7.53 0.81
CA ILE A 131 -19.24 7.65 0.02
C ILE A 131 -20.19 8.64 0.70
N MET A 132 -20.44 8.47 2.00
CA MET A 132 -21.32 9.37 2.78
C MET A 132 -20.81 10.83 2.79
N GLU A 133 -19.49 11.01 2.82
CA GLU A 133 -18.85 12.33 2.76
C GLU A 133 -18.77 12.91 1.34
N LYS A 134 -19.30 12.21 0.33
CA LYS A 134 -19.24 12.61 -1.09
C LYS A 134 -17.81 12.80 -1.62
N LYS A 135 -16.84 12.14 -0.99
CA LYS A 135 -15.42 12.10 -1.42
C LYS A 135 -15.15 10.97 -2.41
N LEU A 136 -16.10 10.06 -2.57
CA LEU A 136 -16.06 8.94 -3.50
C LEU A 136 -17.46 8.70 -4.08
N GLU A 137 -17.54 8.51 -5.39
CA GLU A 137 -18.81 8.24 -6.07
C GLU A 137 -19.41 6.92 -5.58
N CYS A 138 -20.73 6.88 -5.36
CA CYS A 138 -21.40 5.71 -4.77
C CYS A 138 -21.09 4.41 -5.52
N THR A 139 -21.29 4.38 -6.84
CA THR A 139 -21.11 3.14 -7.63
C THR A 139 -19.67 2.65 -7.57
N GLU A 140 -18.71 3.56 -7.75
CA GLU A 140 -17.29 3.26 -7.66
C GLU A 140 -16.90 2.79 -6.25
N GLY A 141 -17.36 3.50 -5.22
CA GLY A 141 -17.09 3.16 -3.83
C GLY A 141 -17.64 1.79 -3.45
N LEU A 142 -18.85 1.45 -3.86
CA LEU A 142 -19.42 0.12 -3.59
C LEU A 142 -18.66 -0.99 -4.32
N LEU A 143 -18.15 -0.75 -5.54
CA LEU A 143 -17.28 -1.70 -6.23
C LEU A 143 -15.96 -1.89 -5.46
N ILE A 144 -15.37 -0.82 -4.95
CA ILE A 144 -14.13 -0.86 -4.15
C ILE A 144 -14.34 -1.54 -2.80
N HIS A 145 -15.51 -1.34 -2.17
CA HIS A 145 -15.93 -2.03 -0.95
C HIS A 145 -15.96 -3.55 -1.14
N GLY A 146 -16.29 -4.02 -2.35
CA GLY A 146 -16.28 -5.43 -2.70
C GLY A 146 -17.39 -6.22 -2.01
N TYR A 147 -18.64 -5.77 -2.18
CA TYR A 147 -19.83 -6.53 -1.77
C TYR A 147 -19.86 -7.93 -2.41
N SER A 148 -20.53 -8.88 -1.77
CA SER A 148 -20.50 -10.30 -2.14
C SER A 148 -21.71 -10.73 -2.96
N SER A 149 -22.76 -9.90 -3.07
CA SER A 149 -23.98 -10.20 -3.82
C SER A 149 -24.73 -8.94 -4.25
N ASP A 150 -25.60 -9.07 -5.26
CA ASP A 150 -26.46 -7.97 -5.73
C ASP A 150 -27.42 -7.48 -4.65
N GLU A 151 -27.86 -8.37 -3.77
CA GLU A 151 -28.74 -8.01 -2.64
C GLU A 151 -28.00 -7.12 -1.64
N GLU A 152 -26.77 -7.49 -1.28
CA GLU A 152 -25.91 -6.66 -0.43
C GLU A 152 -25.65 -5.29 -1.10
N ALA A 153 -25.36 -5.28 -2.40
CA ALA A 153 -25.16 -4.04 -3.15
C ALA A 153 -26.37 -3.12 -3.09
N ARG A 154 -27.58 -3.67 -3.26
CA ARG A 154 -28.85 -2.93 -3.17
C ARG A 154 -29.06 -2.33 -1.79
N GLN A 155 -28.79 -3.09 -0.73
CA GLN A 155 -28.91 -2.64 0.66
C GLN A 155 -27.91 -1.52 0.97
N LEU A 156 -26.64 -1.69 0.58
CA LEU A 156 -25.61 -0.67 0.77
C LEU A 156 -25.94 0.61 0.01
N ARG A 157 -26.40 0.52 -1.24
CA ARG A 157 -26.80 1.68 -2.03
C ARG A 157 -27.95 2.45 -1.39
N ALA A 158 -28.99 1.75 -0.94
CA ALA A 158 -30.12 2.37 -0.26
C ALA A 158 -29.73 3.08 1.04
N LYS A 159 -28.72 2.56 1.75
CA LYS A 159 -28.28 3.08 3.05
C LYS A 159 -27.31 4.26 2.94
N TYR A 160 -26.41 4.24 1.97
CA TYR A 160 -25.25 5.14 1.95
C TYR A 160 -25.20 6.11 0.76
N CYS A 161 -26.04 5.93 -0.26
CA CYS A 161 -25.95 6.70 -1.51
C CYS A 161 -27.13 7.66 -1.73
N TYR A 162 -27.23 8.68 -0.88
CA TYR A 162 -28.26 9.73 -0.93
C TYR A 162 -27.72 11.13 -1.29
#